data_AF-A0A2V9G871-F1
#
_entry.id   AF-A0A2V9G871-F1
#
_cell.length_a   1.000
_cell.length_b   1.000
_cell.length_c   1.000
_cell.angle_alpha   90.00
_cell.angle_beta   90.00
_cell.angle_gamma   90.00
#
_symmetry.space_group_name_H-M   'P 1'
#
loop_
_entity.id
_entity.type
_entity.pdbx_description
1 polymer ?
#
loop_
_entity_poly.entity_id
_entity_poly.type
_entity_poly.pdbx_seq_one_letter_code
_entity_poly.pdbx_strand_id
1 'polypeptide(L)'
;MSLFRLAAVLAATLSLGWCLAPTAGGTGPSDSLSSQDAKVGAPESANVAIPGPLRSFLRMAGISQKVSPEEVIPLLARNVFLLGYQGQGPKGRPTEFLILLNRYVQQARELAALAGPDGVIHVATCDGAKPLLKILGYRKRADCGQGNTSLETADPQRAFLTIDSGFPLPDLEKSLQEGRAFTYSFTTSHVPASPVEIDWTKKEKKIDVLDMLLGDPELARFYWALTRMDAETLSALRQSHVLKRMVPQAATLDFYGSHMCVRSGRVVVPGGSAAAPAWNELVGASPDSPGEFIPKLFAKDSGLLAAYFDDLSSVPPSQQTHFTEPARLRRFYEMFRGKDFSDAGAGVFRRDTGLFLLVSRLRWERNGDPYVPGNLEVWKKIFQQRTGFKIIRDSGRRAAHWDHPGQLLEALSAISQVPTDTGPLQSYLMLSEIDGRRSPEHRLNPETVALLAGKFSEFSDQYLVFSEFPDLDDASIAAFLYGATPSEPFRPASDSGRYWRVRAKSLAAL
;
A
#
# COMPACT_ATOMS: atom_id res chain seq x y z
N MET A 1 4.13 19.29 9.84
CA MET A 1 3.69 17.92 9.47
C MET A 1 2.20 17.86 9.75
N SER A 2 1.39 18.14 8.72
CA SER A 2 -0.04 18.41 8.86
C SER A 2 -0.85 17.12 9.12
N LEU A 3 -1.88 17.27 9.95
CA LEU A 3 -2.84 16.24 10.39
C LEU A 3 -3.53 15.48 9.22
N PHE A 4 -3.46 16.02 8.00
CA PHE A 4 -3.86 15.32 6.77
C PHE A 4 -3.11 14.01 6.53
N ARG A 5 -1.87 13.85 7.04
CA ARG A 5 -1.16 12.56 6.99
C ARG A 5 -1.68 11.54 8.01
N LEU A 6 -2.26 11.95 9.13
CA LEU A 6 -2.74 11.01 10.14
C LEU A 6 -4.09 10.37 9.76
N ALA A 7 -4.98 11.13 9.12
CA ALA A 7 -6.25 10.59 8.63
C ALA A 7 -6.06 9.60 7.47
N ALA A 8 -5.05 9.83 6.61
CA ALA A 8 -4.70 8.91 5.52
C ALA A 8 -4.04 7.60 6.01
N VAL A 9 -3.40 7.61 7.18
CA VAL A 9 -2.74 6.42 7.76
C VAL A 9 -3.73 5.48 8.45
N LEU A 10 -4.87 5.98 8.94
CA LEU A 10 -5.87 5.16 9.64
C LEU A 10 -6.98 4.60 8.74
N ALA A 11 -7.23 5.19 7.57
CA ALA A 11 -8.23 4.68 6.63
C ALA A 11 -7.67 3.65 5.60
N ALA A 12 -6.34 3.54 5.48
CA ALA A 12 -5.70 2.71 4.45
C ALA A 12 -5.44 1.25 4.85
N THR A 13 -5.88 0.78 6.02
CA THR A 13 -5.59 -0.58 6.50
C THR A 13 -6.81 -1.51 6.64
N LEU A 14 -8.02 -1.07 6.29
CA LEU A 14 -9.23 -1.90 6.40
C LEU A 14 -10.20 -1.80 5.21
N SER A 15 -9.72 -1.50 4.01
CA SER A 15 -10.47 -1.79 2.77
C SER A 15 -10.02 -3.16 2.23
N LEU A 16 -10.52 -4.23 2.83
CA LEU A 16 -10.65 -5.48 2.10
C LEU A 16 -11.59 -5.19 0.93
N GLY A 17 -11.03 -5.04 -0.27
CA GLY A 17 -11.77 -4.93 -1.52
C GLY A 17 -12.50 -6.23 -1.79
N TRP A 18 -13.61 -6.46 -1.09
CA TRP A 18 -14.54 -7.51 -1.47
C TRP A 18 -15.23 -7.05 -2.75
N CYS A 19 -14.82 -7.66 -3.86
CA CYS A 19 -15.55 -7.65 -5.13
C CYS A 19 -16.93 -8.28 -4.89
N LEU A 20 -17.89 -7.50 -4.36
CA LEU A 20 -19.28 -7.90 -4.22
C LEU A 20 -19.94 -7.89 -5.60
N ALA A 21 -20.47 -9.04 -6.01
CA ALA A 21 -21.38 -9.11 -7.14
C ALA A 21 -22.69 -8.39 -6.80
N PRO A 22 -23.32 -7.65 -7.73
CA PRO A 22 -24.68 -7.18 -7.52
C PRO A 22 -25.63 -8.39 -7.60
N THR A 23 -26.25 -8.76 -6.48
CA THR A 23 -27.39 -9.67 -6.49
C THR A 23 -28.60 -8.91 -7.04
N ALA A 24 -29.08 -9.31 -8.22
CA ALA A 24 -30.34 -8.84 -8.74
C ALA A 24 -31.48 -9.39 -7.87
N GLY A 25 -32.14 -8.53 -7.10
CA GLY A 25 -33.30 -8.88 -6.29
C GLY A 25 -34.53 -9.08 -7.16
N GLY A 26 -34.94 -10.34 -7.33
CA GLY A 26 -36.25 -10.75 -7.81
C GLY A 26 -36.91 -11.62 -6.75
N THR A 27 -37.97 -11.11 -6.12
CA THR A 27 -38.80 -11.81 -5.14
C THR A 27 -39.74 -12.81 -5.84
N GLY A 28 -39.66 -14.09 -5.47
CA GLY A 28 -40.59 -15.16 -5.86
C GLY A 28 -40.29 -16.46 -5.08
N PRO A 29 -41.29 -17.28 -4.70
CA PRO A 29 -41.27 -18.08 -3.48
C PRO A 29 -40.53 -19.43 -3.62
N SER A 30 -40.14 -19.92 -2.44
CA SER A 30 -39.38 -21.13 -2.14
C SER A 30 -39.81 -22.38 -2.90
N ASP A 31 -38.87 -22.96 -3.64
CA ASP A 31 -38.84 -24.40 -3.89
C ASP A 31 -37.43 -24.92 -3.61
N SER A 32 -37.35 -25.81 -2.63
CA SER A 32 -36.16 -26.49 -2.17
C SER A 32 -35.70 -27.53 -3.18
N LEU A 33 -34.60 -27.26 -3.89
CA LEU A 33 -33.87 -28.27 -4.65
C LEU A 33 -32.38 -28.21 -4.32
N SER A 34 -31.92 -29.29 -3.70
CA SER A 34 -30.54 -29.63 -3.39
C SER A 34 -29.61 -29.38 -4.58
N SER A 35 -28.59 -28.55 -4.38
CA SER A 35 -27.51 -28.36 -5.34
C SER A 35 -26.19 -28.68 -4.66
N GLN A 36 -25.56 -29.72 -5.18
CA GLN A 36 -24.29 -30.27 -4.74
C GLN A 36 -23.22 -29.20 -4.65
N ASP A 37 -22.50 -29.17 -3.53
CA ASP A 37 -21.27 -28.43 -3.36
C ASP A 37 -20.26 -28.84 -4.45
N ALA A 38 -20.16 -28.02 -5.49
CA ALA A 38 -18.99 -28.00 -6.35
C ALA A 38 -17.85 -27.44 -5.52
N LYS A 39 -17.17 -28.34 -4.81
CA LYS A 39 -15.93 -28.11 -4.08
C LYS A 39 -14.86 -27.66 -5.07
N VAL A 40 -14.78 -26.35 -5.31
CA VAL A 40 -13.64 -25.73 -5.97
C VAL A 40 -12.42 -26.09 -5.14
N GLY A 41 -11.55 -26.93 -5.72
CA GLY A 41 -10.36 -27.43 -5.04
C GLY A 41 -9.51 -26.26 -4.55
N ALA A 42 -9.21 -26.25 -3.25
CA ALA A 42 -8.24 -25.34 -2.68
C ALA A 42 -6.92 -25.48 -3.47
N PRO A 43 -6.28 -24.38 -3.88
CA PRO A 43 -4.99 -24.47 -4.57
C PRO A 43 -3.99 -25.17 -3.64
N GLU A 44 -3.36 -26.23 -4.14
CA GLU A 44 -2.32 -27.01 -3.45
C GLU A 44 -1.26 -26.05 -2.87
N SER A 45 -1.22 -25.85 -1.56
CA SER A 45 -0.24 -24.96 -0.94
C SER A 45 1.16 -25.56 -1.05
N ALA A 46 2.10 -24.86 -1.69
CA ALA A 46 3.50 -25.25 -1.66
C ALA A 46 4.08 -24.90 -0.28
N ASN A 47 4.65 -25.88 0.42
CA ASN A 47 5.26 -25.64 1.72
C ASN A 47 6.67 -25.07 1.54
N VAL A 48 6.95 -23.92 2.15
CA VAL A 48 8.30 -23.34 2.24
C VAL A 48 8.96 -23.84 3.52
N ALA A 49 10.18 -24.36 3.39
CA ALA A 49 10.98 -24.81 4.52
C ALA A 49 11.67 -23.61 5.18
N ILE A 50 11.45 -23.44 6.48
CA ILE A 50 12.09 -22.43 7.32
C ILE A 50 13.09 -23.16 8.23
N PRO A 51 14.38 -22.84 8.17
CA PRO A 51 15.38 -23.55 8.97
C PRO A 51 15.16 -23.29 10.46
N GLY A 52 14.98 -24.37 11.23
CA GLY A 52 14.77 -24.33 12.66
C GLY A 52 13.35 -23.95 13.12
N PRO A 53 13.16 -23.72 14.42
CA PRO A 53 11.87 -23.43 15.02
C PRO A 53 11.25 -22.13 14.48
N LEU A 54 9.98 -22.17 14.07
CA LEU A 54 9.27 -21.05 13.48
C LEU A 54 9.31 -19.79 14.36
N ARG A 55 9.18 -19.95 15.68
CA ARG A 55 9.23 -18.84 16.65
C ARG A 55 10.50 -18.00 16.52
N SER A 56 11.64 -18.66 16.38
CA SER A 56 12.94 -18.00 16.22
C SER A 56 13.01 -17.22 14.91
N PHE A 57 12.53 -17.83 13.82
CA PHE A 57 12.49 -17.16 12.51
C PHE A 57 11.58 -15.94 12.52
N LEU A 58 10.35 -16.06 13.04
CA LEU A 58 9.40 -14.95 13.11
C LEU A 58 9.98 -13.76 13.90
N ARG A 59 10.68 -14.04 15.01
CA ARG A 59 11.35 -13.00 15.80
C ARG A 59 12.42 -12.27 14.99
N MET A 60 13.30 -13.01 14.31
CA MET A 60 14.37 -12.42 13.50
C MET A 60 13.85 -11.70 12.25
N ALA A 61 12.74 -12.18 11.67
CA ALA A 61 12.09 -11.57 10.51
C ALA A 61 11.21 -10.35 10.85
N GLY A 62 11.08 -10.00 12.13
CA GLY A 62 10.20 -8.91 12.57
C GLY A 62 8.72 -9.20 12.33
N ILE A 63 8.32 -10.47 12.43
CA ILE A 63 6.95 -10.94 12.23
C ILE A 63 6.33 -11.30 13.60
N SER A 64 5.09 -10.90 13.81
CA SER A 64 4.36 -11.20 15.05
C SER A 64 4.23 -12.71 15.26
N GLN A 65 4.36 -13.16 16.50
CA GLN A 65 4.21 -14.57 16.89
C GLN A 65 2.74 -15.04 16.84
N LYS A 66 1.79 -14.13 16.57
CA LYS A 66 0.36 -14.40 16.51
C LYS A 66 -0.19 -14.50 15.08
N VAL A 67 0.67 -14.42 14.07
CA VAL A 67 0.24 -14.52 12.66
C VAL A 67 -0.17 -15.95 12.33
N SER A 68 -1.08 -16.10 11.37
CA SER A 68 -1.39 -17.40 10.80
C SER A 68 -0.22 -17.92 9.95
N PRO A 69 -0.04 -19.24 9.80
CA PRO A 69 1.02 -19.81 8.97
C PRO A 69 1.00 -19.32 7.51
N GLU A 70 -0.18 -19.07 6.93
CA GLU A 70 -0.31 -18.59 5.55
C GLU A 70 0.22 -17.16 5.36
N GLU A 71 0.26 -16.35 6.42
CA GLU A 71 0.72 -14.95 6.38
C GLU A 71 2.25 -14.81 6.51
N VAL A 72 2.96 -15.87 6.90
CA VAL A 72 4.40 -15.79 7.22
C VAL A 72 5.23 -15.35 6.01
N ILE A 73 5.08 -16.01 4.85
CA ILE A 73 5.86 -15.68 3.65
C ILE A 73 5.42 -14.32 3.05
N PRO A 74 4.12 -13.98 2.95
CA PRO A 74 3.69 -12.62 2.57
C PRO A 74 4.31 -11.53 3.45
N LEU A 75 4.26 -11.68 4.78
CA LEU A 75 4.79 -10.68 5.71
C LEU A 75 6.32 -10.60 5.66
N LEU A 76 7.00 -11.73 5.45
CA LEU A 76 8.42 -11.75 5.17
C LEU A 76 8.74 -10.92 3.93
N ALA A 77 8.08 -11.20 2.81
CA ALA A 77 8.30 -10.49 1.55
C ALA A 77 8.06 -8.98 1.73
N ARG A 78 7.00 -8.61 2.45
CA ARG A 78 6.73 -7.21 2.84
C ARG A 78 7.87 -6.57 3.62
N ASN A 79 8.33 -7.24 4.68
CA ASN A 79 9.41 -6.71 5.52
C ASN A 79 10.73 -6.61 4.75
N VAL A 80 11.02 -7.54 3.84
CA VAL A 80 12.23 -7.48 3.00
C VAL A 80 12.22 -6.26 2.09
N PHE A 81 11.14 -6.01 1.34
CA PHE A 81 11.14 -4.87 0.42
C PHE A 81 11.04 -3.52 1.15
N LEU A 82 10.34 -3.44 2.29
CA LEU A 82 10.18 -2.20 3.06
C LEU A 82 11.38 -1.86 3.94
N LEU A 83 11.98 -2.86 4.59
CA LEU A 83 12.99 -2.66 5.63
C LEU A 83 14.35 -3.25 5.26
N GLY A 84 14.41 -4.15 4.27
CA GLY A 84 15.62 -4.92 3.98
C GLY A 84 16.66 -4.18 3.16
N TYR A 85 16.28 -3.13 2.44
CA TYR A 85 17.17 -2.40 1.55
C TYR A 85 17.07 -0.90 1.74
N GLN A 86 18.21 -0.21 1.63
CA GLN A 86 18.30 1.25 1.62
C GLN A 86 18.76 1.75 0.25
N GLY A 87 18.08 2.76 -0.27
CA GLY A 87 18.28 3.29 -1.63
C GLY A 87 17.16 2.85 -2.58
N GLN A 88 17.09 3.48 -3.76
CA GLN A 88 16.06 3.20 -4.76
C GLN A 88 16.52 2.12 -5.74
N GLY A 89 15.60 1.23 -6.12
CA GLY A 89 15.77 0.23 -7.18
C GLY A 89 16.57 -1.02 -6.79
N PRO A 90 16.90 -1.88 -7.77
CA PRO A 90 17.44 -3.23 -7.56
C PRO A 90 18.91 -3.25 -7.09
N LYS A 91 19.52 -2.08 -6.86
CA LYS A 91 20.89 -1.92 -6.33
C LYS A 91 20.90 -1.39 -4.89
N GLY A 92 19.77 -1.46 -4.19
CA GLY A 92 19.68 -1.09 -2.78
C GLY A 92 20.75 -1.78 -1.95
N ARG A 93 21.31 -1.07 -0.97
CA ARG A 93 22.25 -1.67 -0.02
C ARG A 93 21.46 -2.41 1.05
N PRO A 94 21.83 -3.66 1.42
CA PRO A 94 21.20 -4.35 2.53
C PRO A 94 21.26 -3.53 3.81
N THR A 95 20.15 -3.41 4.52
CA THR A 95 20.10 -2.82 5.85
C THR A 95 20.63 -3.79 6.90
N GLU A 96 20.92 -3.30 8.11
CA GLU A 96 21.30 -4.18 9.21
C GLU A 96 20.24 -5.25 9.50
N PHE A 97 18.94 -4.91 9.36
CA PHE A 97 17.85 -5.87 9.47
C PHE A 97 18.03 -7.05 8.50
N LEU A 98 18.28 -6.79 7.21
CA LEU A 98 18.44 -7.86 6.23
C LEU A 98 19.75 -8.62 6.40
N ILE A 99 20.83 -7.94 6.80
CA ILE A 99 22.12 -8.56 7.10
C ILE A 99 21.95 -9.57 8.26
N LEU A 100 21.31 -9.16 9.35
CA LEU A 100 21.05 -10.03 10.50
C LEU A 100 20.12 -11.18 10.17
N LEU A 101 19.04 -10.93 9.42
CA LEU A 101 18.12 -11.98 8.97
C LEU A 101 18.80 -13.02 8.09
N ASN A 102 19.60 -12.58 7.11
CA ASN A 102 20.38 -13.50 6.27
C ASN A 102 21.38 -14.32 7.09
N ARG A 103 22.13 -13.67 7.99
CA ARG A 103 23.07 -14.39 8.87
C ARG A 103 22.37 -15.39 9.79
N TYR A 104 21.20 -15.03 10.33
CA TYR A 104 20.38 -15.95 11.10
C TYR A 104 19.96 -17.16 10.28
N VAL A 105 19.46 -16.97 9.05
CA VAL A 105 19.05 -18.07 8.17
C VAL A 105 20.23 -19.02 7.89
N GLN A 106 21.44 -18.49 7.69
CA GLN A 106 22.64 -19.33 7.53
C GLN A 106 22.99 -20.08 8.82
N GLN A 107 23.00 -19.41 9.97
CA GLN A 107 23.27 -20.05 11.26
C GLN A 107 22.23 -21.14 11.59
N ALA A 108 20.95 -20.89 11.30
CA ALA A 108 19.87 -21.84 11.48
C ALA A 108 20.03 -23.06 10.57
N ARG A 109 20.53 -22.90 9.34
CA ARG A 109 20.87 -24.04 8.46
C ARG A 109 22.03 -24.87 9.01
N GLU A 110 23.06 -24.24 9.57
CA GLU A 110 24.14 -24.95 10.27
C GLU A 110 23.62 -25.74 11.48
N LEU A 111 22.72 -25.15 12.28
CA LEU A 111 22.10 -25.82 13.42
C LEU A 111 21.17 -26.96 13.00
N ALA A 112 20.39 -26.80 11.92
CA ALA A 112 19.55 -27.86 11.37
C ALA A 112 20.38 -29.03 10.85
N ALA A 113 21.52 -28.75 10.21
CA ALA A 113 22.45 -29.80 9.79
C ALA A 113 23.05 -30.55 10.98
N LEU A 114 23.36 -29.84 12.08
CA LEU A 114 23.84 -30.46 13.32
C LEU A 114 22.75 -31.31 14.01
N ALA A 115 21.49 -30.88 13.94
CA ALA A 115 20.33 -31.59 14.50
C ALA A 115 20.01 -32.90 13.75
N GLY A 116 20.47 -33.04 12.51
CA GLY A 116 20.26 -34.22 11.70
C GLY A 116 18.78 -34.45 11.31
N PRO A 117 18.45 -35.63 10.77
CA PRO A 117 17.10 -35.96 10.30
C PRO A 117 16.07 -36.03 11.44
N ASP A 118 16.52 -36.32 12.67
CA ASP A 118 15.67 -36.37 13.86
C ASP A 118 15.25 -34.95 14.31
N GLY A 119 15.90 -33.90 13.80
CA GLY A 119 15.60 -32.52 14.16
C GLY A 119 15.88 -32.23 15.64
N VAL A 120 16.84 -32.93 16.24
CA VAL A 120 17.22 -32.78 17.65
C VAL A 120 18.72 -32.56 17.77
N ILE A 121 19.11 -31.43 18.35
CA ILE A 121 20.50 -31.19 18.74
C ILE A 121 20.74 -31.93 20.04
N HIS A 122 21.62 -32.94 19.99
CA HIS A 122 22.02 -33.71 21.15
C HIS A 122 23.51 -33.53 21.43
N VAL A 123 23.85 -33.09 22.64
CA VAL A 123 25.22 -32.92 23.12
C VAL A 123 25.38 -33.79 24.37
N ALA A 124 25.98 -34.98 24.18
CA ALA A 124 26.19 -35.93 25.27
C ALA A 124 27.35 -35.56 26.20
N THR A 125 28.38 -34.89 25.66
CA THR A 125 29.62 -34.58 26.39
C THR A 125 30.12 -33.18 26.13
N CYS A 126 30.92 -32.68 27.07
CA CYS A 126 31.63 -31.41 27.00
C CYS A 126 32.48 -31.21 25.74
N ASP A 127 33.07 -32.27 25.20
CA ASP A 127 33.84 -32.19 23.94
C ASP A 127 32.92 -32.27 22.72
N GLY A 128 31.82 -33.00 22.81
CA GLY A 128 30.75 -33.01 21.80
C GLY A 128 30.04 -31.67 21.65
N ALA A 129 30.18 -30.75 22.62
CA ALA A 129 29.62 -29.40 22.55
C ALA A 129 30.38 -28.47 21.58
N LYS A 130 31.63 -28.77 21.23
CA LYS A 130 32.49 -27.86 20.43
C LYS A 130 31.87 -27.44 19.09
N PRO A 131 31.29 -28.35 18.27
CA PRO A 131 30.64 -27.96 17.02
C PRO A 131 29.45 -27.04 17.25
N LEU A 132 28.60 -27.34 18.23
CA LEU A 132 27.45 -26.49 18.60
C LEU A 132 27.92 -25.11 19.02
N LEU A 133 28.84 -25.02 19.99
CA LEU A 133 29.34 -23.75 20.50
C LEU A 133 29.96 -22.89 19.39
N LYS A 134 30.68 -23.50 18.44
CA LYS A 134 31.20 -22.80 17.25
C LYS A 134 30.09 -22.23 16.38
N ILE A 135 28.99 -22.96 16.17
CA ILE A 135 27.83 -22.46 15.42
C ILE A 135 27.17 -21.30 16.14
N LEU A 136 27.02 -21.42 17.47
CA LEU A 136 26.39 -20.40 18.31
C LEU A 136 27.27 -19.15 18.55
N GLY A 137 28.57 -19.20 18.25
CA GLY A 137 29.50 -18.10 18.48
C GLY A 137 30.11 -18.05 19.88
N TYR A 138 30.09 -19.17 20.60
CA TYR A 138 30.59 -19.29 21.97
C TYR A 138 31.77 -20.25 22.06
N ARG A 139 32.49 -20.18 23.17
CA ARG A 139 33.47 -21.17 23.62
C ARG A 139 33.35 -21.36 25.12
N LYS A 140 33.84 -22.51 25.61
CA LYS A 140 33.92 -22.77 27.06
C LYS A 140 35.12 -22.06 27.69
N ARG A 141 34.96 -21.52 28.90
CA ARG A 141 36.03 -20.99 29.74
C ARG A 141 36.53 -22.07 30.71
N ALA A 142 37.61 -22.77 30.33
CA ALA A 142 38.27 -23.86 31.08
C ALA A 142 37.34 -25.00 31.59
N ASP A 143 37.95 -26.08 32.11
CA ASP A 143 37.42 -27.31 32.72
C ASP A 143 35.89 -27.53 32.70
N CYS A 144 35.39 -28.01 31.56
CA CYS A 144 33.98 -28.36 31.39
C CYS A 144 33.57 -29.55 32.28
N GLY A 145 32.36 -29.52 32.84
CA GLY A 145 31.88 -30.52 33.80
C GLY A 145 32.21 -30.18 35.26
N GLN A 146 32.78 -28.99 35.51
CA GLN A 146 32.90 -28.40 36.83
C GLN A 146 31.94 -27.22 36.97
N GLY A 147 31.52 -26.91 38.21
CA GLY A 147 30.55 -25.84 38.49
C GLY A 147 30.99 -24.42 38.11
N ASN A 148 32.26 -24.22 37.73
CA ASN A 148 32.80 -22.96 37.21
C ASN A 148 32.76 -22.87 35.67
N THR A 149 32.24 -23.89 34.97
CA THR A 149 32.10 -23.88 33.51
C THR A 149 31.22 -22.70 33.11
N SER A 150 31.72 -21.82 32.25
CA SER A 150 30.92 -20.74 31.68
C SER A 150 31.14 -20.59 30.19
N LEU A 151 30.15 -20.03 29.51
CA LEU A 151 30.23 -19.72 28.09
C LEU A 151 30.74 -18.30 27.88
N GLU A 152 31.81 -18.18 27.10
CA GLU A 152 32.34 -16.90 26.63
C GLU A 152 32.02 -16.68 25.16
N THR A 153 31.69 -15.45 24.80
CA THR A 153 31.54 -15.04 23.41
C THR A 153 32.87 -15.18 22.67
N ALA A 154 32.89 -16.01 21.63
CA ALA A 154 34.04 -16.22 20.74
C ALA A 154 33.87 -15.50 19.40
N ASP A 155 32.63 -15.43 18.91
CA ASP A 155 32.23 -14.68 17.72
C ASP A 155 31.01 -13.81 18.09
N PRO A 156 31.20 -12.49 18.26
CA PRO A 156 30.11 -11.58 18.64
C PRO A 156 28.94 -11.57 17.66
N GLN A 157 29.18 -11.76 16.36
CA GLN A 157 28.11 -11.72 15.35
C GLN A 157 27.23 -12.97 15.47
N ARG A 158 27.83 -14.15 15.63
CA ARG A 158 27.07 -15.40 15.85
C ARG A 158 26.39 -15.42 17.22
N ALA A 159 27.07 -14.94 18.27
CA ALA A 159 26.51 -14.88 19.63
C ALA A 159 25.29 -13.97 19.72
N PHE A 160 25.33 -12.81 19.04
CA PHE A 160 24.18 -11.90 18.95
C PHE A 160 22.96 -12.62 18.36
N LEU A 161 23.11 -13.31 17.23
CA LEU A 161 22.03 -14.05 16.57
C LEU A 161 21.50 -15.20 17.43
N THR A 162 22.37 -15.87 18.18
CA THR A 162 21.98 -16.92 19.11
C THR A 162 21.05 -16.40 20.20
N ILE A 163 21.41 -15.27 20.84
CA ILE A 163 20.59 -14.64 21.87
C ILE A 163 19.28 -14.12 21.27
N ASP A 164 19.37 -13.40 20.16
CA ASP A 164 18.20 -12.74 19.56
C ASP A 164 17.21 -13.71 18.92
N SER A 165 17.66 -14.85 18.42
CA SER A 165 16.78 -15.92 17.94
C SER A 165 16.08 -16.69 19.07
N GLY A 166 16.51 -16.49 20.33
CA GLY A 166 15.95 -17.15 21.50
C GLY A 166 16.43 -18.60 21.69
N PHE A 167 17.64 -18.94 21.23
CA PHE A 167 18.25 -20.23 21.55
C PHE A 167 18.46 -20.38 23.07
N PRO A 168 18.20 -21.56 23.67
CA PRO A 168 18.27 -21.75 25.12
C PRO A 168 19.72 -21.88 25.62
N LEU A 169 20.51 -20.81 25.49
CA LEU A 169 21.89 -20.73 25.99
C LEU A 169 22.00 -21.02 27.50
N PRO A 170 21.12 -20.51 28.38
CA PRO A 170 21.22 -20.81 29.81
C PRO A 170 21.07 -22.30 30.12
N ASP A 171 20.19 -23.00 29.40
CA ASP A 171 19.98 -24.44 29.58
C ASP A 171 21.19 -25.24 29.07
N LEU A 172 21.80 -24.82 27.96
CA LEU A 172 23.04 -25.40 27.45
C LEU A 172 24.19 -25.20 28.45
N GLU A 173 24.40 -23.99 28.94
CA GLU A 173 25.45 -23.68 29.92
C GLU A 173 25.28 -24.49 31.20
N LYS A 174 24.05 -24.54 31.74
CA LYS A 174 23.72 -25.36 32.92
C LYS A 174 23.98 -26.84 32.68
N SER A 175 23.61 -27.37 31.52
CA SER A 175 23.87 -28.78 31.18
C SER A 175 25.36 -29.09 31.15
N LEU A 176 26.18 -28.17 30.62
CA LEU A 176 27.64 -28.30 30.59
C LEU A 176 28.27 -28.17 31.99
N GLN A 177 27.75 -27.30 32.85
CA GLN A 177 28.17 -27.17 34.26
C GLN A 177 27.88 -28.45 35.06
N GLU A 178 26.71 -29.05 34.84
CA GLU A 178 26.26 -30.26 35.55
C GLU A 178 26.83 -31.56 34.92
N GLY A 179 27.54 -31.48 33.79
CA GLY A 179 28.04 -32.64 33.06
C GLY A 179 26.92 -33.53 32.50
N ARG A 180 25.73 -32.96 32.25
CA ARG A 180 24.56 -33.67 31.72
C ARG A 180 24.43 -33.49 30.21
N ALA A 181 23.75 -34.43 29.57
CA ALA A 181 23.43 -34.31 28.16
C ALA A 181 22.44 -33.16 27.92
N PHE A 182 22.77 -32.29 26.96
CA PHE A 182 21.85 -31.26 26.48
C PHE A 182 21.09 -31.78 25.26
N THR A 183 19.77 -31.59 25.27
CA THR A 183 18.90 -32.00 24.15
C THR A 183 17.95 -30.85 23.82
N TYR A 184 17.89 -30.46 22.55
CA TYR A 184 17.04 -29.36 22.09
C TYR A 184 16.41 -29.68 20.74
N SER A 185 15.10 -29.53 20.64
CA SER A 185 14.36 -29.69 19.38
C SER A 185 14.66 -28.50 18.47
N PHE A 186 15.26 -28.80 17.31
CA PHE A 186 15.59 -27.85 16.27
C PHE A 186 15.06 -28.34 14.91
N THR A 187 13.75 -28.54 14.85
CA THR A 187 13.08 -29.07 13.65
C THR A 187 12.86 -27.95 12.63
N THR A 188 13.15 -28.24 11.36
CA THR A 188 12.76 -27.37 10.23
C THR A 188 11.26 -27.17 10.22
N SER A 189 10.82 -25.92 10.21
CA SER A 189 9.41 -25.59 10.17
C SER A 189 8.94 -25.52 8.72
N HIS A 190 7.69 -25.89 8.47
CA HIS A 190 7.07 -25.78 7.14
C HIS A 190 5.90 -24.82 7.22
N VAL A 191 5.92 -23.79 6.38
CA VAL A 191 4.83 -22.80 6.30
C VAL A 191 4.15 -22.90 4.93
N PRO A 192 2.82 -22.87 4.87
CA PRO A 192 2.11 -22.77 3.60
C PRO A 192 2.52 -21.48 2.90
N ALA A 193 2.85 -21.59 1.62
CA ALA A 193 2.98 -20.45 0.73
C ALA A 193 2.00 -20.64 -0.42
N SER A 194 1.29 -19.56 -0.77
CA SER A 194 0.52 -19.54 -2.01
C SER A 194 1.50 -19.88 -3.15
N PRO A 195 1.24 -20.90 -3.98
CA PRO A 195 2.15 -21.30 -5.04
C PRO A 195 2.07 -20.24 -6.11
N VAL A 196 2.85 -19.18 -5.94
CA VAL A 196 3.15 -18.35 -7.08
C VAL A 196 4.16 -19.17 -7.87
N GLU A 197 3.65 -20.10 -8.69
CA GLU A 197 4.39 -20.88 -9.68
C GLU A 197 4.94 -19.94 -10.74
N ILE A 198 5.81 -19.06 -10.30
CA ILE A 198 6.68 -18.38 -11.22
C ILE A 198 7.87 -19.31 -11.30
N ASP A 199 8.07 -19.87 -12.49
CA ASP A 199 9.19 -20.74 -12.77
C ASP A 199 10.48 -19.92 -12.68
N TRP A 200 10.95 -19.77 -11.44
CA TRP A 200 12.16 -19.07 -11.04
C TRP A 200 13.39 -19.98 -11.06
N THR A 201 13.21 -21.24 -11.43
CA THR A 201 14.32 -22.18 -11.53
C THR A 201 15.19 -21.81 -12.73
N LYS A 202 16.38 -21.27 -12.48
CA LYS A 202 17.48 -21.45 -13.44
C LYS A 202 17.80 -22.94 -13.40
N LYS A 203 17.55 -23.63 -14.53
CA LYS A 203 17.95 -25.02 -14.77
C LYS A 203 19.34 -25.24 -14.15
N GLU A 204 19.41 -26.17 -13.18
CA GLU A 204 20.58 -26.73 -12.47
C GLU A 204 20.69 -26.50 -10.94
N LYS A 205 20.03 -25.50 -10.32
CA LYS A 205 19.91 -25.43 -8.84
C LYS A 205 18.52 -25.02 -8.40
N LYS A 206 17.87 -25.85 -7.58
CA LYS A 206 16.62 -25.50 -6.88
C LYS A 206 16.96 -24.42 -5.85
N ILE A 207 16.85 -23.15 -6.24
CA ILE A 207 17.07 -22.01 -5.34
C ILE A 207 15.91 -22.00 -4.33
N ASP A 208 16.23 -21.86 -3.05
CA ASP A 208 15.25 -21.77 -1.96
C ASP A 208 14.39 -20.50 -2.10
N VAL A 209 13.07 -20.62 -1.96
CA VAL A 209 12.13 -19.48 -2.02
C VAL A 209 12.49 -18.42 -0.99
N LEU A 210 12.94 -18.86 0.18
CA LEU A 210 13.42 -17.96 1.23
C LEU A 210 14.61 -17.12 0.74
N ASP A 211 15.62 -17.75 0.13
CA ASP A 211 16.80 -17.03 -0.39
C ASP A 211 16.43 -16.10 -1.56
N MET A 212 15.48 -16.49 -2.41
CA MET A 212 15.02 -15.65 -3.51
C MET A 212 14.36 -14.36 -3.00
N LEU A 213 13.45 -14.49 -2.03
CA LEU A 213 12.78 -13.32 -1.45
C LEU A 213 13.76 -12.43 -0.68
N LEU A 214 14.67 -13.01 0.10
CA LEU A 214 15.68 -12.26 0.86
C LEU A 214 16.72 -11.57 -0.04
N GLY A 215 16.93 -12.06 -1.26
CA GLY A 215 17.94 -11.58 -2.18
C GLY A 215 17.48 -10.51 -3.17
N ASP A 216 16.17 -10.34 -3.36
CA ASP A 216 15.60 -9.46 -4.38
C ASP A 216 14.37 -8.67 -3.85
N PRO A 217 14.52 -7.35 -3.61
CA PRO A 217 13.42 -6.54 -3.09
C PRO A 217 12.28 -6.32 -4.09
N GLU A 218 12.55 -6.32 -5.40
CA GLU A 218 11.49 -6.19 -6.41
C GLU A 218 10.67 -7.47 -6.46
N LEU A 219 11.34 -8.62 -6.39
CA LEU A 219 10.67 -9.92 -6.30
C LEU A 219 9.86 -10.04 -5.01
N ALA A 220 10.41 -9.61 -3.87
CA ALA A 220 9.70 -9.61 -2.60
C ALA A 220 8.45 -8.71 -2.65
N ARG A 221 8.56 -7.51 -3.25
CA ARG A 221 7.42 -6.62 -3.46
C ARG A 221 6.39 -7.21 -4.40
N PHE A 222 6.83 -7.87 -5.47
CA PHE A 222 5.93 -8.55 -6.42
C PHE A 222 5.16 -9.68 -5.75
N TYR A 223 5.84 -10.52 -4.97
CA TYR A 223 5.21 -11.59 -4.21
C TYR A 223 4.16 -11.04 -3.25
N TRP A 224 4.49 -9.98 -2.50
CA TRP A 224 3.55 -9.29 -1.61
C TRP A 224 2.32 -8.75 -2.36
N ALA A 225 2.51 -8.16 -3.54
CA ALA A 225 1.39 -7.65 -4.34
C ALA A 225 0.46 -8.78 -4.80
N LEU A 226 1.02 -9.92 -5.24
CA LEU A 226 0.24 -11.05 -5.73
C LEU A 226 -0.56 -11.76 -4.63
N THR A 227 -0.02 -11.88 -3.42
CA THR A 227 -0.73 -12.55 -2.32
C THR A 227 -1.94 -11.78 -1.81
N ARG A 228 -2.07 -10.50 -2.19
CA ARG A 228 -3.23 -9.66 -1.91
C ARG A 228 -4.33 -9.75 -2.96
N MET A 229 -4.08 -10.42 -4.09
CA MET A 229 -5.10 -10.65 -5.11
C MET A 229 -6.05 -11.77 -4.69
N ASP A 230 -7.30 -11.70 -5.17
CA ASP A 230 -8.23 -12.80 -4.98
C ASP A 230 -7.80 -14.05 -5.77
N ALA A 231 -8.29 -15.21 -5.33
CA ALA A 231 -7.86 -16.51 -5.86
C ALA A 231 -8.18 -16.68 -7.35
N GLU A 232 -9.29 -16.13 -7.85
CA GLU A 232 -9.69 -16.25 -9.26
C GLU A 232 -8.78 -15.40 -10.15
N THR A 233 -8.51 -14.17 -9.74
CA THR A 233 -7.56 -13.27 -10.41
C THR A 233 -6.16 -13.86 -10.48
N LEU A 234 -5.67 -14.38 -9.35
CA LEU A 234 -4.35 -14.99 -9.28
C LEU A 234 -4.26 -16.26 -10.13
N SER A 235 -5.32 -17.08 -10.15
CA SER A 235 -5.42 -18.28 -11.01
C SER A 235 -5.34 -17.93 -12.50
N ALA A 236 -6.10 -16.91 -12.94
CA ALA A 236 -6.08 -16.46 -14.33
C ALA A 236 -4.69 -15.97 -14.78
N LEU A 237 -3.99 -15.23 -13.91
CA LEU A 237 -2.64 -14.77 -14.20
C LEU A 237 -1.63 -15.92 -14.25
N ARG A 238 -1.76 -16.93 -13.37
CA ARG A 238 -0.91 -18.13 -13.38
C ARG A 238 -1.04 -18.92 -14.69
N GLN A 239 -2.27 -19.20 -15.11
CA GLN A 239 -2.56 -19.96 -16.33
C GLN A 239 -1.98 -19.31 -17.59
N SER A 240 -1.83 -17.98 -17.60
CA SER A 240 -1.26 -17.24 -18.73
C SER A 240 0.28 -17.19 -18.76
N HIS A 241 0.96 -17.72 -17.73
CA HIS A 241 2.43 -17.71 -17.59
C HIS A 241 3.10 -16.31 -17.68
N VAL A 242 2.35 -15.23 -17.41
CA VAL A 242 2.85 -13.85 -17.55
C VAL A 242 3.50 -13.27 -16.29
N LEU A 243 3.35 -13.94 -15.14
CA LEU A 243 3.83 -13.45 -13.84
C LEU A 243 5.31 -13.05 -13.86
N LYS A 244 6.15 -13.85 -14.53
CA LYS A 244 7.59 -13.57 -14.66
C LYS A 244 7.89 -12.24 -15.36
N ARG A 245 7.08 -11.88 -16.36
CA ARG A 245 7.22 -10.63 -17.12
C ARG A 245 6.71 -9.42 -16.36
N MET A 246 5.93 -9.65 -15.29
CA MET A 246 5.31 -8.61 -14.48
C MET A 246 6.15 -8.16 -13.27
N VAL A 247 7.26 -8.84 -12.96
CA VAL A 247 8.15 -8.45 -11.84
C VAL A 247 8.66 -7.00 -11.96
N PRO A 248 9.05 -6.49 -13.15
CA PRO A 248 9.42 -5.07 -13.26
C PRO A 248 8.29 -4.09 -12.87
N GLN A 249 7.04 -4.53 -12.85
CA GLN A 249 5.87 -3.76 -12.43
C GLN A 249 5.49 -4.00 -10.97
N ALA A 250 6.35 -4.63 -10.16
CA ALA A 250 6.10 -4.94 -8.75
C ALA A 250 5.56 -3.75 -7.95
N ALA A 251 6.15 -2.58 -8.14
CA ALA A 251 5.75 -1.36 -7.45
C ALA A 251 4.35 -0.90 -7.83
N THR A 252 4.08 -0.84 -9.14
CA THR A 252 2.77 -0.47 -9.69
C THR A 252 1.70 -1.48 -9.26
N LEU A 253 2.02 -2.78 -9.25
CA LEU A 253 1.11 -3.84 -8.83
C LEU A 253 0.77 -3.75 -7.33
N ASP A 254 1.75 -3.45 -6.48
CA ASP A 254 1.54 -3.26 -5.05
C ASP A 254 0.64 -2.05 -4.74
N PHE A 255 0.79 -0.96 -5.50
CA PHE A 255 -0.03 0.24 -5.33
C PHE A 255 -1.44 0.11 -5.93
N TYR A 256 -1.57 -0.45 -7.13
CA TYR A 256 -2.78 -0.35 -7.96
C TYR A 256 -3.40 -1.70 -8.33
N GLY A 257 -2.90 -2.81 -7.76
CA GLY A 257 -3.37 -4.16 -8.04
C GLY A 257 -4.59 -4.58 -7.23
N SER A 258 -4.95 -3.86 -6.16
CA SER A 258 -6.00 -4.30 -5.22
C SER A 258 -7.41 -4.33 -5.81
N HIS A 259 -7.70 -3.51 -6.81
CA HIS A 259 -9.01 -3.51 -7.49
C HIS A 259 -9.00 -4.30 -8.80
N MET A 260 -7.92 -5.03 -9.10
CA MET A 260 -7.88 -5.90 -10.26
C MET A 260 -8.64 -7.20 -9.97
N CYS A 261 -9.81 -7.38 -10.59
CA CYS A 261 -10.64 -8.58 -10.43
C CYS A 261 -10.84 -9.28 -11.80
N VAL A 262 -10.64 -10.59 -11.84
CA VAL A 262 -11.06 -11.46 -12.96
C VAL A 262 -12.24 -12.31 -12.52
N ARG A 263 -13.35 -12.24 -13.25
CA ARG A 263 -14.56 -13.03 -12.98
C ARG A 263 -15.01 -13.74 -14.24
N SER A 264 -15.27 -15.04 -14.13
CA SER A 264 -15.65 -15.90 -15.28
C SER A 264 -14.69 -15.77 -16.46
N GLY A 265 -13.38 -15.71 -16.17
CA GLY A 265 -12.33 -15.59 -17.17
C GLY A 265 -12.17 -14.20 -17.81
N ARG A 266 -12.92 -13.18 -17.36
CA ARG A 266 -12.87 -11.81 -17.89
C ARG A 266 -12.40 -10.82 -16.82
N VAL A 267 -11.59 -9.83 -17.19
CA VAL A 267 -11.26 -8.69 -16.33
C VAL A 267 -12.50 -7.83 -16.10
N VAL A 268 -12.86 -7.61 -14.84
CA VAL A 268 -13.90 -6.68 -14.43
C VAL A 268 -13.36 -5.26 -14.56
N VAL A 269 -13.81 -4.54 -15.59
CA VAL A 269 -13.36 -3.17 -15.86
C VAL A 269 -14.30 -2.13 -15.23
N PRO A 270 -13.80 -0.95 -14.83
CA PRO A 270 -14.65 0.17 -14.42
C PRO A 270 -15.69 0.51 -15.49
N GLY A 271 -16.94 0.64 -15.08
CA GLY A 271 -18.08 0.88 -15.99
C GLY A 271 -18.67 -0.40 -16.60
N GLY A 272 -18.16 -1.57 -16.20
CA GLY A 272 -18.69 -2.87 -16.59
C GLY A 272 -18.59 -3.17 -18.09
N SER A 273 -19.47 -4.04 -18.58
CA SER A 273 -19.46 -4.51 -19.98
C SER A 273 -19.62 -3.39 -21.00
N ALA A 274 -20.36 -2.34 -20.67
CA ALA A 274 -20.56 -1.18 -21.54
C ALA A 274 -19.26 -0.41 -21.82
N ALA A 275 -18.33 -0.39 -20.85
CA ALA A 275 -17.03 0.28 -20.98
C ALA A 275 -15.93 -0.63 -21.55
N ALA A 276 -16.15 -1.94 -21.65
CA ALA A 276 -15.15 -2.91 -22.10
C ALA A 276 -14.51 -2.58 -23.46
N PRO A 277 -15.26 -2.12 -24.49
CA PRO A 277 -14.64 -1.72 -25.77
C PRO A 277 -13.69 -0.53 -25.63
N ALA A 278 -14.04 0.46 -24.80
CA ALA A 278 -13.22 1.64 -24.57
C ALA A 278 -11.92 1.27 -23.81
N TRP A 279 -12.01 0.39 -22.81
CA TRP A 279 -10.84 -0.16 -22.13
C TRP A 279 -9.96 -1.00 -23.05
N ASN A 280 -10.55 -1.81 -23.95
CA ASN A 280 -9.78 -2.56 -24.94
C ASN A 280 -8.95 -1.63 -25.83
N GLU A 281 -9.55 -0.54 -26.33
CA GLU A 281 -8.83 0.44 -27.14
C GLU A 281 -7.74 1.16 -26.33
N LEU A 282 -8.03 1.50 -25.07
CA LEU A 282 -7.09 2.22 -24.21
C LEU A 282 -5.92 1.32 -23.77
N VAL A 283 -6.13 0.02 -23.54
CA VAL A 283 -5.09 -0.92 -23.12
C VAL A 283 -4.36 -1.53 -24.32
N GLY A 284 -5.04 -1.73 -25.45
CA GLY A 284 -4.56 -2.49 -26.60
C GLY A 284 -4.65 -4.02 -26.39
N ALA A 285 -5.57 -4.47 -25.54
CA ALA A 285 -5.91 -5.88 -25.33
C ALA A 285 -7.34 -6.01 -24.78
N SER A 286 -7.99 -7.12 -25.12
CA SER A 286 -9.37 -7.37 -24.68
C SER A 286 -9.42 -7.73 -23.18
N PRO A 287 -10.38 -7.19 -22.41
CA PRO A 287 -10.69 -7.67 -21.06
C PRO A 287 -11.02 -9.17 -21.00
N ASP A 288 -11.41 -9.79 -22.12
CA ASP A 288 -11.62 -11.24 -22.26
C ASP A 288 -10.33 -12.07 -22.21
N SER A 289 -9.17 -11.41 -22.29
CA SER A 289 -7.86 -12.05 -22.25
C SER A 289 -7.04 -11.50 -21.08
N PRO A 290 -7.33 -11.87 -19.81
CA PRO A 290 -6.65 -11.33 -18.63
C PRO A 290 -5.12 -11.41 -18.70
N GLY A 291 -4.60 -12.52 -19.26
CA GLY A 291 -3.17 -12.73 -19.46
C GLY A 291 -2.48 -11.73 -20.39
N GLU A 292 -3.21 -11.09 -21.31
CA GLU A 292 -2.68 -9.98 -22.12
C GLU A 292 -3.06 -8.62 -21.56
N PHE A 293 -4.30 -8.48 -21.11
CA PHE A 293 -4.86 -7.22 -20.63
C PHE A 293 -4.07 -6.68 -19.43
N ILE A 294 -3.88 -7.51 -18.41
CA ILE A 294 -3.29 -7.07 -17.14
C ILE A 294 -1.83 -6.64 -17.34
N PRO A 295 -0.93 -7.43 -17.95
CA PRO A 295 0.44 -6.98 -18.18
C PRO A 295 0.52 -5.69 -19.01
N LYS A 296 -0.31 -5.55 -20.06
CA LYS A 296 -0.34 -4.33 -20.89
C LYS A 296 -0.83 -3.12 -20.10
N LEU A 297 -1.87 -3.28 -19.29
CA LEU A 297 -2.38 -2.22 -18.41
C LEU A 297 -1.29 -1.70 -17.46
N PHE A 298 -0.57 -2.60 -16.79
CA PHE A 298 0.48 -2.25 -15.84
C PHE A 298 1.76 -1.72 -16.51
N ALA A 299 2.03 -2.09 -17.76
CA ALA A 299 3.17 -1.58 -18.51
C ALA A 299 2.90 -0.23 -19.19
N LYS A 300 1.63 0.09 -19.49
CA LYS A 300 1.27 1.26 -20.28
C LYS A 300 1.55 2.57 -19.53
N ASP A 301 2.22 3.48 -20.24
CA ASP A 301 2.59 4.82 -19.75
C ASP A 301 3.25 4.75 -18.36
N SER A 302 4.18 3.80 -18.18
CA SER A 302 4.91 3.53 -16.94
C SER A 302 3.98 3.29 -15.73
N GLY A 303 2.87 2.59 -15.96
CA GLY A 303 1.92 2.20 -14.91
C GLY A 303 0.82 3.23 -14.62
N LEU A 304 0.82 4.40 -15.28
CA LEU A 304 -0.23 5.39 -15.06
C LEU A 304 -1.62 4.90 -15.48
N LEU A 305 -1.71 4.04 -16.49
CA LEU A 305 -3.01 3.50 -16.88
C LEU A 305 -3.57 2.55 -15.81
N ALA A 306 -2.71 1.80 -15.11
CA ALA A 306 -3.11 0.97 -13.97
C ALA A 306 -3.58 1.84 -12.79
N ALA A 307 -2.91 2.96 -12.51
CA ALA A 307 -3.37 3.91 -11.49
C ALA A 307 -4.76 4.48 -11.82
N TYR A 308 -4.97 4.90 -13.07
CA TYR A 308 -6.27 5.37 -13.55
C TYR A 308 -7.37 4.29 -13.44
N PHE A 309 -7.04 3.04 -13.79
CA PHE A 309 -7.95 1.91 -13.64
C PHE A 309 -8.31 1.66 -12.17
N ASP A 310 -7.33 1.67 -11.26
CA ASP A 310 -7.53 1.48 -9.83
C ASP A 310 -8.41 2.58 -9.22
N ASP A 311 -8.12 3.85 -9.54
CA ASP A 311 -8.89 5.01 -9.07
C ASP A 311 -10.36 4.93 -9.49
N LEU A 312 -10.63 4.61 -10.76
CA LEU A 312 -12.01 4.42 -11.23
C LEU A 312 -12.67 3.17 -10.65
N SER A 313 -11.91 2.10 -10.40
CA SER A 313 -12.45 0.88 -9.77
C SER A 313 -12.83 1.09 -8.31
N SER A 314 -12.23 2.07 -7.63
CA SER A 314 -12.43 2.34 -6.21
C SER A 314 -13.80 2.96 -5.87
N VAL A 315 -14.51 3.53 -6.86
CA VAL A 315 -15.83 4.17 -6.67
C VAL A 315 -16.99 3.27 -7.08
N PRO A 316 -18.22 3.49 -6.55
CA PRO A 316 -19.38 2.67 -6.87
C PRO A 316 -19.71 2.65 -8.38
N PRO A 317 -20.31 1.56 -8.91
CA PRO A 317 -20.62 1.45 -10.34
C PRO A 317 -21.42 2.62 -10.92
N SER A 318 -22.33 3.21 -10.14
CA SER A 318 -23.11 4.40 -10.56
C SER A 318 -22.24 5.64 -10.77
N GLN A 319 -21.12 5.76 -10.07
CA GLN A 319 -20.16 6.84 -10.28
C GLN A 319 -19.21 6.51 -11.44
N GLN A 320 -18.81 5.25 -11.58
CA GLN A 320 -17.95 4.79 -12.68
C GLN A 320 -18.51 5.17 -14.04
N THR A 321 -19.82 5.00 -14.25
CA THR A 321 -20.49 5.32 -15.51
C THR A 321 -20.30 6.76 -15.97
N HIS A 322 -20.11 7.72 -15.05
CA HIS A 322 -19.84 9.11 -15.41
C HIS A 322 -18.43 9.35 -15.94
N PHE A 323 -17.50 8.42 -15.74
CA PHE A 323 -16.12 8.49 -16.24
C PHE A 323 -15.87 7.55 -17.42
N THR A 324 -16.65 6.47 -17.54
CA THR A 324 -16.35 5.34 -18.43
C THR A 324 -17.10 5.37 -19.76
N GLU A 325 -17.80 6.45 -20.06
CA GLU A 325 -18.33 6.72 -21.41
C GLU A 325 -17.15 6.79 -22.41
N PRO A 326 -17.20 6.13 -23.59
CA PRO A 326 -15.99 5.87 -24.37
C PRO A 326 -15.13 7.08 -24.72
N ALA A 327 -15.76 8.20 -25.14
CA ALA A 327 -15.03 9.41 -25.49
C ALA A 327 -14.44 10.09 -24.24
N ARG A 328 -15.18 10.05 -23.14
CA ARG A 328 -14.80 10.66 -21.86
C ARG A 328 -13.69 9.89 -21.15
N LEU A 329 -13.76 8.56 -21.15
CA LEU A 329 -12.75 7.69 -20.52
C LEU A 329 -11.35 7.99 -21.05
N ARG A 330 -11.23 8.06 -22.39
CA ARG A 330 -9.97 8.37 -23.07
C ARG A 330 -9.52 9.80 -22.79
N ARG A 331 -10.43 10.76 -22.93
CA ARG A 331 -10.11 12.18 -22.74
C ARG A 331 -9.61 12.47 -21.33
N PHE A 332 -10.27 11.95 -20.31
CA PHE A 332 -9.82 12.09 -18.93
C PHE A 332 -8.50 11.41 -18.67
N TYR A 333 -8.28 10.22 -19.23
CA TYR A 333 -6.98 9.57 -19.14
C TYR A 333 -5.86 10.40 -19.79
N GLU A 334 -6.08 10.95 -20.98
CA GLU A 334 -5.11 11.81 -21.67
C GLU A 334 -4.78 13.08 -20.86
N MET A 335 -5.80 13.67 -20.23
CA MET A 335 -5.64 14.81 -19.35
C MET A 335 -4.84 14.44 -18.10
N PHE A 336 -5.22 13.36 -17.41
CA PHE A 336 -4.52 12.85 -16.24
C PHE A 336 -3.05 12.51 -16.54
N ARG A 337 -2.80 11.77 -17.62
CA ARG A 337 -1.47 11.31 -18.02
C ARG A 337 -0.53 12.48 -18.34
N GLY A 338 -1.05 13.53 -18.98
CA GLY A 338 -0.26 14.67 -19.41
C GLY A 338 0.82 14.29 -20.44
N LYS A 339 1.87 15.13 -20.51
CA LYS A 339 2.99 14.96 -21.46
C LYS A 339 4.27 14.43 -20.82
N ASP A 340 4.53 14.82 -19.57
CA ASP A 340 5.74 14.47 -18.82
C ASP A 340 5.37 13.54 -17.67
N PHE A 341 5.13 12.26 -17.96
CA PHE A 341 4.87 11.26 -16.94
C PHE A 341 6.16 10.57 -16.49
N SER A 342 6.24 10.32 -15.19
CA SER A 342 7.26 9.44 -14.61
C SER A 342 6.59 8.22 -14.02
N ASP A 343 7.38 7.19 -13.76
CA ASP A 343 6.92 5.90 -13.24
C ASP A 343 5.90 6.05 -12.09
N ALA A 344 4.74 5.43 -12.27
CA ALA A 344 3.62 5.44 -11.32
C ALA A 344 3.93 4.62 -10.07
N GLY A 345 4.87 3.68 -10.16
CA GLY A 345 5.41 2.91 -9.05
C GLY A 345 6.55 3.60 -8.30
N ALA A 346 7.02 4.75 -8.77
CA ALA A 346 8.12 5.46 -8.14
C ALA A 346 7.71 6.08 -6.79
N GLY A 347 8.56 5.89 -5.78
CA GLY A 347 8.39 6.47 -4.44
C GLY A 347 7.75 5.54 -3.43
N VAL A 348 7.48 6.10 -2.24
CA VAL A 348 6.91 5.36 -1.08
C VAL A 348 5.38 5.42 -1.07
N PHE A 349 4.81 6.46 -1.66
CA PHE A 349 3.36 6.68 -1.71
C PHE A 349 2.86 6.66 -3.15
N ARG A 350 1.59 6.32 -3.32
CA ARG A 350 0.91 6.38 -4.60
C ARG A 350 0.90 7.80 -5.16
N ARG A 351 1.17 7.93 -6.45
CA ARG A 351 1.41 9.22 -7.12
C ARG A 351 0.12 9.91 -7.54
N ASP A 352 -0.90 9.11 -7.81
CA ASP A 352 -2.25 9.48 -8.25
C ASP A 352 -3.15 9.99 -7.13
N THR A 353 -2.64 10.23 -5.91
CA THR A 353 -3.45 10.62 -4.73
C THR A 353 -4.43 11.76 -5.04
N GLY A 354 -4.04 12.75 -5.85
CA GLY A 354 -4.93 13.84 -6.26
C GLY A 354 -6.10 13.38 -7.13
N LEU A 355 -5.87 12.45 -8.05
CA LEU A 355 -6.93 11.87 -8.90
C LEU A 355 -7.82 10.96 -8.08
N PHE A 356 -7.24 10.07 -7.27
CA PHE A 356 -7.97 9.21 -6.34
C PHE A 356 -8.95 10.02 -5.48
N LEU A 357 -8.48 11.11 -4.87
CA LEU A 357 -9.33 12.00 -4.06
C LEU A 357 -10.38 12.71 -4.91
N LEU A 358 -10.04 13.16 -6.12
CA LEU A 358 -11.00 13.78 -7.03
C LEU A 358 -12.13 12.81 -7.37
N VAL A 359 -11.81 11.60 -7.86
CA VAL A 359 -12.80 10.61 -8.28
C VAL A 359 -13.66 10.15 -7.10
N SER A 360 -13.06 9.89 -5.94
CA SER A 360 -13.78 9.39 -4.75
C SER A 360 -14.62 10.43 -4.02
N ARG A 361 -14.31 11.73 -4.16
CA ARG A 361 -15.02 12.83 -3.49
C ARG A 361 -15.91 13.65 -4.41
N LEU A 362 -15.86 13.40 -5.72
CA LEU A 362 -16.67 14.13 -6.68
C LEU A 362 -18.17 13.89 -6.41
N ARG A 363 -18.92 14.98 -6.32
CA ARG A 363 -20.38 14.94 -6.24
C ARG A 363 -20.95 15.19 -7.64
N TRP A 364 -22.05 14.51 -7.94
CA TRP A 364 -22.75 14.63 -9.21
C TRP A 364 -24.10 15.29 -8.99
N GLU A 365 -24.45 16.21 -9.88
CA GLU A 365 -25.78 16.80 -9.95
C GLU A 365 -26.75 15.84 -10.66
N ARG A 366 -28.06 16.08 -10.51
CA ARG A 366 -29.10 15.18 -11.07
C ARG A 366 -29.05 15.04 -12.59
N ASN A 367 -28.51 16.03 -13.28
CA ASN A 367 -28.31 16.04 -14.73
C ASN A 367 -27.07 15.26 -15.20
N GLY A 368 -26.26 14.74 -14.25
CA GLY A 368 -25.04 14.00 -14.53
C GLY A 368 -23.79 14.86 -14.68
N ASP A 369 -23.87 16.16 -14.39
CA ASP A 369 -22.72 17.06 -14.33
C ASP A 369 -21.99 16.97 -12.99
N PRO A 370 -20.68 17.25 -12.96
CA PRO A 370 -19.98 17.41 -11.70
C PRO A 370 -20.52 18.64 -10.96
N TYR A 371 -20.71 18.50 -9.65
CA TYR A 371 -21.01 19.62 -8.78
C TYR A 371 -19.87 20.64 -8.81
N VAL A 372 -20.21 21.93 -8.88
CA VAL A 372 -19.25 23.03 -8.93
C VAL A 372 -19.53 23.97 -7.75
N PRO A 373 -18.67 24.02 -6.72
CA PRO A 373 -18.81 24.98 -5.62
C PRO A 373 -18.89 26.41 -6.16
N GLY A 374 -19.90 27.16 -5.73
CA GLY A 374 -20.22 28.49 -6.25
C GLY A 374 -20.83 28.42 -7.65
N ASN A 375 -19.99 28.48 -8.69
CA ASN A 375 -20.37 28.28 -10.09
C ASN A 375 -19.12 28.20 -10.99
N LEU A 376 -19.30 27.87 -12.27
CA LEU A 376 -18.20 27.74 -13.22
C LEU A 376 -17.38 29.04 -13.40
N GLU A 377 -18.03 30.21 -13.37
CA GLU A 377 -17.36 31.52 -13.55
C GLU A 377 -16.32 31.81 -12.46
N VAL A 378 -16.59 31.38 -11.22
CA VAL A 378 -15.60 31.49 -10.13
C VAL A 378 -14.36 30.65 -10.43
N TRP A 379 -14.55 29.43 -10.92
CA TRP A 379 -13.43 28.54 -11.25
C TRP A 379 -12.61 29.03 -12.43
N LYS A 380 -13.22 29.70 -13.42
CA LYS A 380 -12.47 30.39 -14.47
C LYS A 380 -11.49 31.39 -13.89
N LYS A 381 -11.95 32.20 -12.92
CA LYS A 381 -11.11 33.20 -12.24
C LYS A 381 -10.02 32.53 -11.38
N ILE A 382 -10.35 31.47 -10.64
CA ILE A 382 -9.39 30.72 -9.81
C ILE A 382 -8.24 30.18 -10.66
N PHE A 383 -8.54 29.57 -11.81
CA PHE A 383 -7.51 29.04 -12.71
C PHE A 383 -6.69 30.13 -13.42
N GLN A 384 -7.19 31.35 -13.51
CA GLN A 384 -6.46 32.50 -14.06
C GLN A 384 -5.52 33.17 -13.04
N GLN A 385 -5.59 32.80 -11.76
CA GLN A 385 -4.68 33.32 -10.74
C GLN A 385 -3.22 32.93 -11.02
N ARG A 386 -2.29 33.74 -10.49
CA ARG A 386 -0.85 33.52 -10.69
C ARG A 386 -0.42 32.21 -10.06
N THR A 387 0.32 31.41 -10.83
CA THR A 387 0.84 30.11 -10.40
C THR A 387 2.22 29.85 -10.98
N GLY A 388 3.06 29.19 -10.19
CA GLY A 388 4.38 28.71 -10.61
C GLY A 388 4.31 27.51 -11.55
N PHE A 389 3.19 26.77 -11.57
CA PHE A 389 3.06 25.54 -12.34
C PHE A 389 2.55 25.82 -13.75
N LYS A 390 3.35 25.45 -14.76
CA LYS A 390 3.02 25.61 -16.18
C LYS A 390 1.68 24.95 -16.55
N ILE A 391 1.42 23.74 -16.06
CA ILE A 391 0.19 23.00 -16.37
C ILE A 391 -1.09 23.69 -15.86
N ILE A 392 -1.02 24.33 -14.69
CA ILE A 392 -2.13 25.12 -14.15
C ILE A 392 -2.32 26.39 -15.00
N ARG A 393 -1.23 27.06 -15.37
CA ARG A 393 -1.27 28.23 -16.27
C ARG A 393 -1.86 27.91 -17.64
N ASP A 394 -1.51 26.75 -18.21
CA ASP A 394 -2.05 26.28 -19.49
C ASP A 394 -3.55 26.01 -19.40
N SER A 395 -4.00 25.45 -18.27
CA SER A 395 -5.42 25.24 -17.97
C SER A 395 -6.15 26.58 -17.78
N GLY A 396 -5.54 27.55 -17.08
CA GLY A 396 -6.07 28.91 -16.92
C GLY A 396 -6.25 29.68 -18.22
N ARG A 397 -5.35 29.48 -19.20
CA ARG A 397 -5.52 30.05 -20.55
C ARG A 397 -6.74 29.48 -21.28
N ARG A 398 -7.04 28.19 -21.09
CA ARG A 398 -8.24 27.55 -21.64
C ARG A 398 -9.51 27.92 -20.87
N ALA A 399 -9.39 28.23 -19.58
CA ALA A 399 -10.51 28.46 -18.69
C ALA A 399 -11.46 29.59 -19.13
N ALA A 400 -10.95 30.60 -19.84
CA ALA A 400 -11.79 31.66 -20.40
C ALA A 400 -12.90 31.14 -21.34
N HIS A 401 -12.68 30.00 -21.99
CA HIS A 401 -13.60 29.41 -22.96
C HIS A 401 -14.43 28.26 -22.37
N TRP A 402 -14.36 28.01 -21.05
CA TRP A 402 -15.18 26.98 -20.46
C TRP A 402 -16.66 27.38 -20.49
N ASP A 403 -17.51 26.48 -20.94
CA ASP A 403 -18.96 26.64 -21.01
C ASP A 403 -19.68 25.47 -20.32
N HIS A 404 -18.94 24.44 -19.89
CA HIS A 404 -19.50 23.25 -19.28
C HIS A 404 -18.71 22.79 -18.04
N PRO A 405 -19.38 22.37 -16.94
CA PRO A 405 -18.72 21.84 -15.73
C PRO A 405 -17.74 20.69 -15.99
N GLY A 406 -18.00 19.88 -17.02
CA GLY A 406 -17.09 18.82 -17.46
C GLY A 406 -15.67 19.31 -17.80
N GLN A 407 -15.51 20.51 -18.37
CA GLN A 407 -14.18 21.06 -18.70
C GLN A 407 -13.39 21.46 -17.44
N LEU A 408 -14.08 21.87 -16.37
CA LEU A 408 -13.45 22.07 -15.06
C LEU A 408 -12.93 20.73 -14.54
N LEU A 409 -13.73 19.66 -14.63
CA LEU A 409 -13.30 18.32 -14.22
C LEU A 409 -12.08 17.84 -15.03
N GLU A 410 -12.05 18.05 -16.36
CA GLU A 410 -10.88 17.77 -17.20
C GLU A 410 -9.62 18.52 -16.71
N ALA A 411 -9.78 19.79 -16.36
CA ALA A 411 -8.68 20.61 -15.86
C ALA A 411 -8.18 20.15 -14.50
N LEU A 412 -9.10 19.78 -13.59
CA LEU A 412 -8.77 19.21 -12.28
C LEU A 412 -8.03 17.86 -12.42
N SER A 413 -8.48 16.99 -13.33
CA SER A 413 -7.80 15.74 -13.66
C SER A 413 -6.40 16.00 -14.19
N ALA A 414 -6.20 17.00 -15.06
CA ALA A 414 -4.87 17.31 -15.59
C ALA A 414 -3.88 17.81 -14.53
N ILE A 415 -4.35 18.55 -13.52
CA ILE A 415 -3.47 19.09 -12.47
C ILE A 415 -3.35 18.14 -11.26
N SER A 416 -3.99 16.97 -11.30
CA SER A 416 -4.04 16.03 -10.18
C SER A 416 -2.70 15.41 -9.79
N GLN A 417 -1.74 15.41 -10.72
CA GLN A 417 -0.37 14.97 -10.47
C GLN A 417 0.58 16.09 -10.00
N VAL A 418 0.08 17.34 -9.85
CA VAL A 418 0.92 18.46 -9.40
C VAL A 418 1.21 18.30 -7.90
N PRO A 419 2.48 18.22 -7.47
CA PRO A 419 2.84 18.03 -6.07
C PRO A 419 2.71 19.36 -5.31
N THR A 420 1.50 19.72 -4.93
CA THR A 420 1.20 20.94 -4.18
C THR A 420 0.14 20.69 -3.11
N ASP A 421 0.32 21.34 -1.96
CA ASP A 421 -0.65 21.34 -0.87
C ASP A 421 -1.66 22.50 -1.02
N THR A 422 -1.43 23.39 -1.98
CA THR A 422 -2.27 24.56 -2.27
C THR A 422 -2.49 24.68 -3.77
N GLY A 423 -3.72 24.93 -4.21
CA GLY A 423 -4.01 25.06 -5.63
C GLY A 423 -5.46 24.74 -5.97
N PRO A 424 -5.85 24.85 -7.25
CA PRO A 424 -7.24 24.71 -7.65
C PRO A 424 -7.85 23.36 -7.28
N LEU A 425 -7.09 22.26 -7.36
CA LEU A 425 -7.59 20.94 -6.95
C LEU A 425 -7.84 20.86 -5.45
N GLN A 426 -6.89 21.32 -4.62
CA GLN A 426 -7.02 21.31 -3.16
C GLN A 426 -8.17 22.22 -2.71
N SER A 427 -8.30 23.40 -3.32
CA SER A 427 -9.45 24.29 -3.11
C SER A 427 -10.75 23.61 -3.51
N TYR A 428 -10.81 22.93 -4.66
CA TYR A 428 -12.02 22.27 -5.13
C TYR A 428 -12.49 21.19 -4.16
N LEU A 429 -11.57 20.33 -3.70
CA LEU A 429 -11.87 19.27 -2.76
C LEU A 429 -12.35 19.82 -1.40
N MET A 430 -11.66 20.83 -0.86
CA MET A 430 -12.05 21.44 0.42
C MET A 430 -13.41 22.13 0.34
N LEU A 431 -13.63 22.96 -0.69
CA LEU A 431 -14.89 23.69 -0.85
C LEU A 431 -16.06 22.75 -1.14
N SER A 432 -15.83 21.68 -1.89
CA SER A 432 -16.84 20.63 -2.11
C SER A 432 -17.21 19.88 -0.83
N GLU A 433 -16.27 19.70 0.11
CA GLU A 433 -16.55 19.09 1.43
C GLU A 433 -17.32 20.06 2.33
N ILE A 434 -17.01 21.37 2.31
CA ILE A 434 -17.77 22.39 3.05
C ILE A 434 -19.23 22.43 2.58
N ASP A 435 -19.45 22.50 1.26
CA ASP A 435 -20.79 22.39 0.66
C ASP A 435 -21.39 20.98 0.79
N GLY A 436 -20.54 19.98 1.03
CA GLY A 436 -20.85 18.59 1.35
C GLY A 436 -21.96 18.45 2.39
N ARG A 437 -21.84 19.26 3.44
CA ARG A 437 -22.59 19.16 4.70
C ARG A 437 -23.68 20.22 4.85
N ARG A 438 -23.86 21.07 3.85
CA ARG A 438 -24.87 22.13 3.80
C ARG A 438 -26.09 21.67 3.00
N SER A 439 -27.28 22.17 3.34
CA SER A 439 -28.45 21.99 2.47
C SER A 439 -28.25 22.77 1.16
N PRO A 440 -28.90 22.39 0.05
CA PRO A 440 -28.74 23.07 -1.23
C PRO A 440 -28.95 24.59 -1.16
N GLU A 441 -29.85 25.07 -0.29
CA GLU A 441 -30.15 26.50 -0.12
C GLU A 441 -29.06 27.25 0.68
N HIS A 442 -28.25 26.54 1.46
CA HIS A 442 -27.22 27.11 2.35
C HIS A 442 -25.79 26.85 1.85
N ARG A 443 -25.64 26.34 0.63
CA ARG A 443 -24.34 26.20 -0.05
C ARG A 443 -23.68 27.57 -0.21
N LEU A 444 -22.37 27.58 -0.20
CA LEU A 444 -21.57 28.80 -0.32
C LEU A 444 -21.88 29.53 -1.62
N ASN A 445 -22.07 30.85 -1.50
CA ASN A 445 -22.31 31.67 -2.67
C ASN A 445 -21.01 31.85 -3.49
N PRO A 446 -21.11 32.27 -4.77
CA PRO A 446 -19.93 32.43 -5.64
C PRO A 446 -18.85 33.39 -5.10
N GLU A 447 -19.23 34.44 -4.37
CA GLU A 447 -18.30 35.43 -3.82
C GLU A 447 -17.49 34.83 -2.67
N THR A 448 -18.14 34.09 -1.77
CA THR A 448 -17.48 33.39 -0.65
C THR A 448 -16.54 32.31 -1.16
N VAL A 449 -16.93 31.55 -2.18
CA VAL A 449 -16.06 30.55 -2.82
C VAL A 449 -14.82 31.21 -3.42
N ALA A 450 -14.99 32.33 -4.12
CA ALA A 450 -13.87 33.09 -4.69
C ALA A 450 -12.92 33.62 -3.59
N LEU A 451 -13.48 34.12 -2.48
CA LEU A 451 -12.72 34.61 -1.34
C LEU A 451 -11.92 33.48 -0.67
N LEU A 452 -12.56 32.36 -0.37
CA LEU A 452 -11.93 31.19 0.23
C LEU A 452 -10.81 30.64 -0.68
N ALA A 453 -11.07 30.50 -1.98
CA ALA A 453 -10.08 30.02 -2.93
C ALA A 453 -8.90 30.99 -3.08
N GLY A 454 -9.17 32.31 -3.12
CA GLY A 454 -8.13 33.34 -3.22
C GLY A 454 -7.21 33.41 -2.00
N LYS A 455 -7.72 33.07 -0.82
CA LYS A 455 -6.97 33.02 0.45
C LYS A 455 -6.51 31.61 0.84
N PHE A 456 -6.68 30.62 -0.03
CA PHE A 456 -6.46 29.22 0.29
C PHE A 456 -5.03 28.93 0.75
N SER A 457 -4.02 29.51 0.09
CA SER A 457 -2.61 29.29 0.47
C SER A 457 -2.24 29.84 1.85
N GLU A 458 -3.05 30.76 2.39
CA GLU A 458 -2.80 31.40 3.68
C GLU A 458 -3.59 30.73 4.83
N PHE A 459 -4.81 30.24 4.55
CA PHE A 459 -5.76 29.84 5.60
C PHE A 459 -6.37 28.43 5.42
N SER A 460 -5.94 27.63 4.44
CA SER A 460 -6.55 26.31 4.15
C SER A 460 -6.61 25.36 5.36
N ASP A 461 -5.60 25.37 6.23
CA ASP A 461 -5.57 24.56 7.46
C ASP A 461 -6.73 24.88 8.42
N GLN A 462 -7.31 26.08 8.31
CA GLN A 462 -8.41 26.55 9.17
C GLN A 462 -9.78 26.25 8.56
N TYR A 463 -9.88 25.96 7.26
CA TYR A 463 -11.16 25.82 6.55
C TYR A 463 -11.97 24.60 6.96
N LEU A 464 -11.33 23.61 7.61
CA LEU A 464 -12.02 22.45 8.18
C LEU A 464 -13.13 22.87 9.15
N VAL A 465 -12.97 23.99 9.87
CA VAL A 465 -14.00 24.52 10.77
C VAL A 465 -15.33 24.75 10.04
N PHE A 466 -15.30 25.21 8.78
CA PHE A 466 -16.51 25.48 8.01
C PHE A 466 -17.23 24.21 7.57
N SER A 467 -16.55 23.06 7.58
CA SER A 467 -17.16 21.75 7.39
C SER A 467 -17.71 21.17 8.69
N GLU A 468 -17.16 21.53 9.85
CA GLU A 468 -17.66 21.08 11.16
C GLU A 468 -18.89 21.89 11.62
N PHE A 469 -18.95 23.17 11.23
CA PHE A 469 -20.03 24.10 11.57
C PHE A 469 -20.73 24.59 10.29
N PRO A 470 -21.62 23.78 9.67
CA PRO A 470 -22.28 24.12 8.40
C PRO A 470 -23.25 25.30 8.51
N ASP A 471 -23.67 25.66 9.73
CA ASP A 471 -24.54 26.81 10.00
C ASP A 471 -23.82 28.17 9.88
N LEU A 472 -22.48 28.17 9.81
CA LEU A 472 -21.72 29.41 9.54
C LEU A 472 -22.01 29.89 8.12
N ASP A 473 -22.68 31.03 8.00
CA ASP A 473 -23.09 31.60 6.72
C ASP A 473 -21.94 32.31 5.98
N ASP A 474 -22.22 32.76 4.75
CA ASP A 474 -21.29 33.50 3.92
C ASP A 474 -20.71 34.74 4.64
N ALA A 475 -21.55 35.45 5.42
CA ALA A 475 -21.16 36.64 6.16
C ALA A 475 -20.16 36.31 7.28
N SER A 476 -20.41 35.23 8.03
CA SER A 476 -19.53 34.74 9.09
C SER A 476 -18.18 34.29 8.54
N ILE A 477 -18.18 33.59 7.40
CA ILE A 477 -16.95 33.17 6.71
C ILE A 477 -16.15 34.38 6.23
N ALA A 478 -16.81 35.36 5.60
CA ALA A 478 -16.15 36.57 5.13
C ALA A 478 -15.55 37.36 6.31
N ALA A 479 -16.32 37.54 7.39
CA ALA A 479 -15.87 38.22 8.60
C ALA A 479 -14.63 37.54 9.21
N PHE A 480 -14.64 36.21 9.28
CA PHE A 480 -13.49 35.43 9.72
C PHE A 480 -12.26 35.72 8.84
N LEU A 481 -12.39 35.65 7.52
CA LEU A 481 -11.26 35.85 6.61
C LEU A 481 -10.75 37.30 6.56
N TYR A 482 -11.59 38.30 6.84
CA TYR A 482 -11.16 39.70 6.95
C TYR A 482 -10.51 40.00 8.30
N GLY A 483 -10.95 39.35 9.38
CA GLY A 483 -10.38 39.51 10.72
C GLY A 483 -9.18 38.61 11.02
N ALA A 484 -9.01 37.52 10.28
CA ALA A 484 -7.93 36.55 10.50
C ALA A 484 -6.57 37.10 10.06
N THR A 485 -5.60 37.02 10.96
CA THR A 485 -4.17 37.15 10.61
C THR A 485 -3.63 35.78 10.20
N PRO A 486 -2.74 35.69 9.18
CA PRO A 486 -2.16 34.41 8.76
C PRO A 486 -1.59 33.66 9.95
N SER A 487 -1.91 32.36 10.08
CA SER A 487 -1.25 31.53 11.09
C SER A 487 0.23 31.44 10.75
N GLU A 488 1.12 31.75 11.71
CA GLU A 488 2.56 31.50 11.53
C GLU A 488 2.77 30.04 11.11
N PRO A 489 3.62 29.77 10.10
CA PRO A 489 3.92 28.40 9.72
C PRO A 489 4.46 27.66 10.93
N PHE A 490 3.92 26.47 11.18
CA PHE A 490 4.30 25.60 12.30
C PHE A 490 5.82 25.37 12.31
N ARG A 491 6.55 26.17 13.09
CA ARG A 491 7.94 25.87 13.46
C ARG A 491 7.86 24.82 14.57
N PRO A 492 8.51 23.65 14.44
CA PRO A 492 8.65 22.75 15.56
C PRO A 492 9.51 23.47 16.61
N ALA A 493 8.87 24.03 17.62
CA ALA A 493 9.56 24.62 18.76
C ALA A 493 10.07 23.46 19.63
N SER A 494 11.38 23.34 19.71
CA SER A 494 12.03 22.83 20.90
C SER A 494 11.57 23.71 22.08
N ASP A 495 11.21 23.04 23.16
CA ASP A 495 10.89 23.54 24.49
C ASP A 495 9.47 24.04 24.82
N SER A 496 9.05 23.47 25.96
CA SER A 496 7.78 23.47 26.64
C SER A 496 7.28 24.83 27.12
N GLY A 497 5.94 24.97 27.20
CA GLY A 497 5.32 25.73 28.30
C GLY A 497 4.42 26.93 27.97
N ARG A 498 3.99 27.16 26.72
CA ARG A 498 3.13 28.32 26.38
C ARG A 498 1.91 28.04 25.50
N TYR A 499 1.36 26.82 25.55
CA TYR A 499 0.35 26.36 24.57
C TYR A 499 -1.13 26.59 24.91
N TRP A 500 -1.47 27.23 26.04
CA TRP A 500 -2.89 27.36 26.46
C TRP A 500 -3.51 28.76 26.38
N ARG A 501 -2.77 29.82 26.01
CA ARG A 501 -3.34 31.19 26.00
C ARG A 501 -3.87 31.71 24.67
N VAL A 502 -3.56 31.08 23.53
CA VAL A 502 -3.94 31.61 22.21
C VAL A 502 -5.27 31.04 21.70
N ARG A 503 -5.64 29.81 22.11
CA ARG A 503 -6.92 29.18 21.72
C ARG A 503 -8.18 29.83 22.33
N ALA A 504 -8.06 30.62 23.40
CA ALA A 504 -9.21 31.19 24.10
C ALA A 504 -9.67 32.57 23.59
N LYS A 505 -8.83 33.30 22.84
CA LYS A 505 -9.16 34.69 22.46
C LYS A 505 -9.99 34.84 21.18
N SER A 506 -9.95 33.88 20.25
CA SER A 506 -10.77 33.93 19.02
C SER A 506 -12.11 33.21 19.13
N LEU A 507 -12.30 32.35 20.15
CA LEU A 507 -13.59 31.69 20.40
C LEU A 507 -14.52 32.50 21.33
N ALA A 508 -14.05 33.61 21.90
CA ALA A 508 -14.85 34.48 22.78
C ALA A 508 -15.45 35.69 22.05
N ALA A 509 -15.38 35.73 20.72
CA ALA A 509 -15.92 36.80 19.87
C ALA A 509 -16.86 36.29 18.77
N LEU A 510 -17.28 35.02 18.86
CA LEU A 510 -18.51 34.46 18.30
C LEU A 510 -19.48 34.28 19.48
#